data_AF-A0A3P7IVG3-F1
#
_entry.id   AF-A0A3P7IVG3-F1
#
_cell.length_a   1.000
_cell.length_b   1.000
_cell.length_c   1.000
_cell.angle_alpha   90.00
_cell.angle_beta   90.00
_cell.angle_gamma   90.00
#
_symmetry.space_group_name_H-M   'P 1'
#
loop_
_entity.id
_entity.type
_entity.pdbx_description
1 polymer ?
#
loop_
_entity_poly.entity_id
_entity_poly.type
_entity_poly.pdbx_seq_one_letter_code
_entity_poly.pdbx_strand_id
1 'polypeptide(L)'
;MQDEVKIGDYYLRLLLQEADETATPIHNPLVNKVSFTKTTEFFNNVYHRFLLSARCEMRCLCLKAMAVTYGRHHMTIGPFEDSRHFVSMLAKCTNAAERDHFILLISKLVLNKDNVRELISSQLLPILVDLAALAHLHVQRAKIQNQMGRTFRQCVSKSFQTNVIEASSEQMSEGSSAEWYYATSDNNKERLGPFSFEKMKTFYAEKTIFEKTAVWAAGLEKWEPLSKVPQFRWTVCLGQQQTGVPLYNFTELCSLCLDIMIQMCEFFPSRDENNSVVRPMPQVKKSLTE
;
A
#
# COMPACT_ATOMS: atom_id res chain seq x y z
N MET A 1 -32.44 8.94 6.67
CA MET A 1 -31.26 8.94 7.58
C MET A 1 -30.97 7.50 8.00
N GLN A 2 -30.70 6.63 7.01
CA GLN A 2 -30.63 5.17 7.18
C GLN A 2 -29.25 4.76 7.72
N ASP A 3 -29.26 3.91 8.75
CA ASP A 3 -28.17 3.05 9.25
C ASP A 3 -26.75 3.64 9.30
N GLU A 4 -26.54 4.65 10.16
CA GLU A 4 -25.18 5.07 10.50
C GLU A 4 -24.45 3.97 11.31
N VAL A 5 -23.22 3.65 10.90
CA VAL A 5 -22.43 2.59 11.52
C VAL A 5 -21.95 3.03 12.91
N LYS A 6 -22.42 2.31 13.93
CA LYS A 6 -22.00 2.47 15.33
C LYS A 6 -21.14 1.31 15.80
N ILE A 7 -20.18 1.61 16.66
CA ILE A 7 -19.41 0.62 17.43
C ILE A 7 -19.50 1.03 18.90
N GLY A 8 -20.26 0.26 19.69
CA GLY A 8 -20.73 0.69 21.00
C GLY A 8 -21.57 1.98 20.87
N ASP A 9 -21.22 2.99 21.64
CA ASP A 9 -21.88 4.31 21.61
C ASP A 9 -21.28 5.28 20.59
N TYR A 10 -20.23 4.89 19.87
CA TYR A 10 -19.50 5.77 18.94
C TYR A 10 -19.94 5.59 17.49
N TYR A 11 -20.24 6.71 16.83
CA TYR A 11 -20.49 6.76 15.40
C TYR A 11 -19.16 6.84 14.65
N LEU A 12 -18.88 5.87 13.77
CA LEU A 12 -17.63 5.85 12.99
C LEU A 12 -17.46 7.11 12.14
N ARG A 13 -18.56 7.70 11.67
CA ARG A 13 -18.54 8.92 10.89
C ARG A 13 -17.90 10.10 11.64
N LEU A 14 -18.22 10.26 12.93
CA LEU A 14 -17.69 11.34 13.74
C LEU A 14 -16.16 11.21 13.88
N LEU A 15 -15.69 10.01 14.23
CA LEU A 15 -14.26 9.70 14.32
C LEU A 15 -13.51 10.03 13.01
N LEU A 16 -14.12 9.70 11.87
CA LEU A 16 -13.50 9.83 10.55
C LEU A 16 -13.54 11.25 9.96
N GLN A 17 -14.38 12.14 10.49
CA GLN A 17 -14.51 13.52 10.02
C GLN A 17 -13.66 14.51 10.82
N GLU A 18 -13.30 14.15 12.04
CA GLU A 18 -12.48 14.99 12.90
C GLU A 18 -11.03 15.05 12.41
N ALA A 19 -10.47 16.25 12.32
CA ALA A 19 -9.03 16.44 12.12
C ALA A 19 -8.28 16.14 13.43
N ASP A 20 -7.02 15.74 13.33
CA ASP A 20 -6.24 15.30 14.51
C ASP A 20 -6.09 16.41 15.59
N GLU A 21 -6.11 17.68 15.20
CA GLU A 21 -6.01 18.83 16.11
C GLU A 21 -7.31 19.13 16.88
N THR A 22 -8.46 18.70 16.38
CA THR A 22 -9.80 18.99 16.93
C THR A 22 -10.58 17.74 17.31
N ALA A 23 -9.91 16.58 17.32
CA ALA A 23 -10.51 15.29 17.60
C ALA A 23 -11.16 15.27 18.99
N THR A 24 -12.42 14.85 19.04
CA THR A 24 -13.06 14.59 20.33
C THR A 24 -12.30 13.44 20.97
N PRO A 25 -11.90 13.57 22.25
CA PRO A 25 -11.33 12.44 22.97
C PRO A 25 -12.30 11.27 22.85
N ILE A 26 -11.79 10.07 22.58
CA ILE A 26 -12.59 8.84 22.61
C ILE A 26 -12.95 8.56 24.08
N HIS A 27 -13.83 9.38 24.65
CA HIS A 27 -14.30 9.39 26.02
C HIS A 27 -15.82 9.56 26.03
N ASN A 28 -16.50 8.72 26.82
CA ASN A 28 -17.91 8.90 27.12
C ASN A 28 -17.98 9.96 28.23
N PRO A 29 -18.74 11.07 28.08
CA PRO A 29 -18.75 12.20 29.02
C PRO A 29 -19.28 11.88 30.44
N LEU A 30 -19.61 10.63 30.77
CA LEU A 30 -20.30 10.28 32.01
C LEU A 30 -19.46 9.57 33.10
N VAL A 31 -18.16 9.26 32.93
CA VAL A 31 -17.41 8.51 33.98
C VAL A 31 -15.95 8.96 34.14
N ASN A 32 -15.65 9.59 35.29
CA ASN A 32 -14.34 10.16 35.69
C ASN A 32 -13.28 9.15 36.15
N LYS A 33 -13.33 7.89 35.72
CA LYS A 33 -12.26 6.89 35.93
C LYS A 33 -12.39 5.84 34.83
N VAL A 34 -11.27 5.40 34.28
CA VAL A 34 -11.14 4.45 33.14
C VAL A 34 -11.11 5.14 31.75
N SER A 35 -10.02 5.85 31.46
CA SER A 35 -9.72 6.49 30.16
C SER A 35 -8.90 5.59 29.23
N PHE A 36 -7.93 4.82 29.75
CA PHE A 36 -7.01 4.01 28.93
C PHE A 36 -7.62 2.72 28.35
N THR A 37 -8.44 1.98 29.11
CA THR A 37 -8.96 0.68 28.62
C THR A 37 -10.02 0.84 27.54
N LYS A 38 -10.72 1.99 27.50
CA LYS A 38 -11.83 2.23 26.56
C LYS A 38 -11.36 2.48 25.13
N THR A 39 -10.22 3.13 24.93
CA THR A 39 -9.65 3.34 23.58
C THR A 39 -9.20 2.01 22.97
N THR A 40 -8.53 1.17 23.77
CA THR A 40 -8.15 -0.18 23.35
C THR A 40 -9.37 -1.05 23.09
N GLU A 41 -10.39 -1.00 23.94
CA GLU A 41 -11.66 -1.69 23.73
C GLU A 41 -12.37 -1.24 22.44
N PHE A 42 -12.42 0.06 22.17
CA PHE A 42 -12.99 0.59 20.93
C PHE A 42 -12.22 0.09 19.71
N PHE A 43 -10.89 0.17 19.72
CA PHE A 43 -10.04 -0.36 18.65
C PHE A 43 -10.30 -1.85 18.40
N ASN A 44 -10.39 -2.65 19.46
CA ASN A 44 -10.68 -4.07 19.37
C ASN A 44 -12.10 -4.35 18.86
N ASN A 45 -13.09 -3.55 19.27
CA ASN A 45 -14.46 -3.67 18.77
C ASN A 45 -14.54 -3.36 17.26
N VAL A 46 -13.78 -2.37 16.77
CA VAL A 46 -13.64 -2.10 15.33
C VAL A 46 -12.98 -3.27 14.61
N TYR A 47 -11.92 -3.84 15.20
CA TYR A 47 -11.26 -5.03 14.67
C TYR A 47 -12.19 -6.24 14.58
N HIS A 48 -12.95 -6.54 15.63
CA HIS A 48 -13.94 -7.62 15.61
C HIS A 48 -15.01 -7.39 14.55
N ARG A 49 -15.49 -6.16 14.39
CA ARG A 49 -16.45 -5.82 13.33
C ARG A 49 -15.87 -6.02 11.93
N PHE A 50 -14.59 -5.69 11.74
CA PHE A 50 -13.86 -5.95 10.50
C PHE A 50 -13.80 -7.46 10.19
N LEU A 51 -13.42 -8.28 11.17
CA LEU A 51 -13.30 -9.74 11.00
C LEU A 51 -14.63 -10.40 10.65
N LEU A 52 -15.74 -9.93 11.22
CA LEU A 52 -17.09 -10.46 10.96
C LEU A 52 -17.71 -9.94 9.67
N SER A 53 -17.11 -8.92 9.02
CA SER A 53 -17.66 -8.32 7.82
C SER A 53 -17.19 -9.03 6.56
N ALA A 54 -18.15 -9.48 5.75
CA ALA A 54 -17.90 -9.99 4.40
C ALA A 54 -17.92 -8.90 3.31
N ARG A 55 -18.52 -7.73 3.59
CA ARG A 55 -18.66 -6.64 2.60
C ARG A 55 -17.41 -5.77 2.58
N CYS A 56 -16.85 -5.54 1.38
CA CYS A 56 -15.64 -4.75 1.18
C CYS A 56 -15.78 -3.33 1.74
N GLU A 57 -16.91 -2.66 1.53
CA GLU A 57 -17.13 -1.28 1.97
C GLU A 57 -17.03 -1.16 3.49
N MET A 58 -17.66 -2.10 4.21
CA MET A 58 -17.62 -2.17 5.67
C MET A 58 -16.23 -2.51 6.19
N ARG A 59 -15.49 -3.39 5.49
CA ARG A 59 -14.11 -3.75 5.84
C ARG A 59 -13.19 -2.54 5.68
N CYS A 60 -13.26 -1.83 4.54
CA CYS A 60 -12.52 -0.59 4.30
C CYS A 60 -12.83 0.48 5.36
N LEU A 61 -14.11 0.66 5.71
CA LEU A 61 -14.52 1.60 6.76
C LEU A 61 -13.90 1.25 8.11
N CYS A 62 -13.92 -0.02 8.49
CA CYS A 62 -13.31 -0.48 9.74
C CYS A 62 -11.79 -0.31 9.73
N LEU A 63 -11.11 -0.67 8.64
CA LEU A 63 -9.66 -0.47 8.48
C LEU A 63 -9.29 1.01 8.61
N LYS A 64 -10.06 1.91 8.00
CA LYS A 64 -9.86 3.36 8.13
C LYS A 64 -10.05 3.83 9.57
N ALA A 65 -11.11 3.38 10.24
CA ALA A 65 -11.38 3.73 11.63
C ALA A 65 -10.28 3.21 12.57
N MET A 66 -9.81 1.97 12.36
CA MET A 66 -8.66 1.42 13.07
C MET A 66 -7.40 2.27 12.85
N ALA A 67 -7.12 2.68 11.61
CA ALA A 67 -5.94 3.48 11.30
C ALA A 67 -5.98 4.85 12.02
N VAL A 68 -7.12 5.55 11.99
CA VAL A 68 -7.30 6.82 12.70
C VAL A 68 -7.13 6.63 14.22
N THR A 69 -7.80 5.62 14.79
CA THR A 69 -7.76 5.35 16.23
C THR A 69 -6.34 5.01 16.69
N TYR A 70 -5.66 4.13 15.96
CA TYR A 70 -4.30 3.72 16.29
C TYR A 70 -3.32 4.88 16.09
N GLY A 71 -3.45 5.64 15.01
CA GLY A 71 -2.62 6.83 14.77
C GLY A 71 -2.68 7.84 15.92
N ARG A 72 -3.88 8.08 16.48
CA ARG A 72 -4.08 9.02 17.60
C ARG A 72 -3.63 8.46 18.95
N HIS A 73 -3.71 7.14 19.14
CA HIS A 73 -3.60 6.53 20.46
C HIS A 73 -2.66 5.33 20.55
N HIS A 74 -1.71 5.17 19.61
CA HIS A 74 -0.75 4.05 19.57
C HIS A 74 0.01 3.83 20.88
N MET A 75 0.33 4.89 21.63
CA MET A 75 1.00 4.75 22.93
C MET A 75 0.08 4.17 24.01
N THR A 76 -1.23 4.46 23.95
CA THR A 76 -2.24 3.94 24.89
C THR A 76 -2.66 2.52 24.52
N ILE A 77 -2.87 2.26 23.22
CA ILE A 77 -3.24 0.94 22.72
C ILE A 77 -2.06 -0.02 22.89
N GLY A 78 -0.85 0.46 22.66
CA GLY A 78 0.36 -0.37 22.74
C GLY A 78 0.48 -1.32 21.55
N PRO A 79 1.31 -2.38 21.67
CA PRO A 79 1.45 -3.37 20.62
C PRO A 79 0.12 -4.09 20.34
N PHE A 80 -0.09 -4.44 19.07
CA PHE A 80 -1.25 -5.15 18.59
C PHE A 80 -0.86 -6.55 18.13
N GLU A 81 -1.30 -7.56 18.88
CA GLU A 81 -0.93 -8.97 18.69
C GLU A 81 -1.25 -9.48 17.27
N ASP A 82 -2.41 -9.08 16.73
CA ASP A 82 -2.84 -9.49 15.39
C ASP A 82 -2.26 -8.63 14.25
N SER A 83 -1.26 -7.79 14.51
CA SER A 83 -0.61 -6.96 13.48
C SER A 83 -0.10 -7.80 12.29
N ARG A 84 0.44 -9.00 12.55
CA ARG A 84 0.85 -9.96 11.51
C ARG A 84 -0.29 -10.48 10.64
N HIS A 85 -1.51 -10.55 11.17
CA HIS A 85 -2.67 -11.05 10.43
C HIS A 85 -3.00 -10.13 9.25
N PHE A 86 -2.82 -8.81 9.41
CA PHE A 86 -3.01 -7.84 8.33
C PHE A 86 -2.05 -8.06 7.16
N VAL A 87 -0.80 -8.48 7.41
CA VAL A 87 0.15 -8.81 6.34
C VAL A 87 -0.32 -10.04 5.56
N SER A 88 -0.82 -11.06 6.26
CA SER A 88 -1.37 -12.27 5.61
C SER A 88 -2.61 -11.97 4.76
N MET A 89 -3.51 -11.11 5.26
CA MET A 89 -4.68 -10.67 4.49
C MET A 89 -4.28 -9.81 3.29
N LEU A 90 -3.35 -8.87 3.45
CA LEU A 90 -2.83 -8.04 2.37
C LEU A 90 -2.19 -8.89 1.26
N ALA A 91 -1.37 -9.89 1.61
CA ALA A 91 -0.73 -10.79 0.65
C ALA A 91 -1.74 -11.56 -0.23
N LYS A 92 -2.95 -11.83 0.30
CA LYS A 92 -4.05 -12.50 -0.40
C LYS A 92 -5.06 -11.52 -1.02
N CYS A 93 -4.90 -10.23 -0.79
CA CYS A 93 -5.85 -9.22 -1.21
C CYS A 93 -5.85 -9.06 -2.72
N THR A 94 -7.04 -9.08 -3.32
CA THR A 94 -7.26 -8.90 -4.76
C THR A 94 -8.16 -7.70 -5.07
N ASN A 95 -8.45 -6.84 -4.07
CA ASN A 95 -9.21 -5.61 -4.25
C ASN A 95 -8.31 -4.40 -3.96
N ALA A 96 -8.18 -3.49 -4.92
CA ALA A 96 -7.25 -2.36 -4.77
C ALA A 96 -7.69 -1.33 -3.71
N ALA A 97 -8.99 -1.14 -3.50
CA ALA A 97 -9.47 -0.25 -2.44
C ALA A 97 -9.15 -0.82 -1.05
N GLU A 98 -9.39 -2.11 -0.83
CA GLU A 98 -9.08 -2.77 0.43
C GLU A 98 -7.57 -2.86 0.68
N ARG A 99 -6.77 -3.15 -0.36
CA ARG A 99 -5.30 -3.08 -0.33
C ARG A 99 -4.82 -1.74 0.23
N ASP A 100 -5.31 -0.63 -0.30
CA ASP A 100 -4.88 0.69 0.14
C ASP A 100 -5.24 0.95 1.60
N HIS A 101 -6.39 0.46 2.06
CA HIS A 101 -6.79 0.56 3.47
C HIS A 101 -5.93 -0.31 4.40
N PHE A 102 -5.48 -1.48 3.96
CA PHE A 102 -4.49 -2.25 4.71
C PHE A 102 -3.18 -1.49 4.83
N ILE A 103 -2.66 -0.90 3.75
CA ILE A 103 -1.44 -0.10 3.79
C ILE A 103 -1.60 1.13 4.70
N LEU A 104 -2.76 1.80 4.65
CA LEU A 104 -3.09 2.89 5.56
C LEU A 104 -3.02 2.44 7.03
N LEU A 105 -3.64 1.32 7.40
CA LEU A 105 -3.57 0.82 8.78
C LEU A 105 -2.15 0.43 9.18
N ILE A 106 -1.42 -0.26 8.29
CA ILE A 106 -0.02 -0.65 8.51
C ILE A 106 0.85 0.60 8.75
N SER A 107 0.61 1.69 8.02
CA SER A 107 1.30 2.97 8.24
C SER A 107 1.16 3.55 9.65
N LYS A 108 0.12 3.14 10.38
CA LYS A 108 -0.10 3.54 11.76
C LYS A 108 0.39 2.47 12.73
N LEU A 109 0.24 1.19 12.42
CA LEU A 109 0.78 0.10 13.24
C LEU A 109 2.30 0.16 13.40
N VAL A 110 3.02 0.64 12.37
CA VAL A 110 4.48 0.82 12.43
C VAL A 110 4.94 1.94 13.38
N LEU A 111 4.04 2.72 13.98
CA LEU A 111 4.38 3.69 15.03
C LEU A 111 4.74 3.02 16.38
N ASN A 112 4.64 1.70 16.48
CA ASN A 112 5.03 0.93 17.66
C ASN A 112 6.13 -0.10 17.29
N LYS A 113 7.23 -0.10 18.05
CA LYS A 113 8.42 -0.93 17.77
C LYS A 113 8.14 -2.44 17.76
N ASP A 114 7.28 -2.93 18.65
CA ASP A 114 7.00 -4.35 18.75
C ASP A 114 6.13 -4.83 17.58
N ASN A 115 5.18 -4.01 17.14
CA ASN A 115 4.46 -4.28 15.89
C ASN A 115 5.41 -4.34 14.70
N VAL A 116 6.37 -3.42 14.60
CA VAL A 116 7.36 -3.45 13.50
C VAL A 116 8.10 -4.78 13.47
N ARG A 117 8.49 -5.32 14.63
CA ARG A 117 9.14 -6.64 14.72
C ARG A 117 8.27 -7.76 14.14
N GLU A 118 6.98 -7.77 14.50
CA GLU A 118 6.02 -8.77 13.99
C GLU A 118 5.75 -8.60 12.48
N LEU A 119 5.66 -7.36 12.00
CA LEU A 119 5.44 -7.05 10.59
C LEU A 119 6.63 -7.46 9.70
N ILE A 120 7.87 -7.21 10.16
CA ILE A 120 9.09 -7.69 9.47
C ILE A 120 9.09 -9.22 9.40
N SER A 121 8.82 -9.88 10.53
CA SER A 121 8.79 -11.35 10.63
C SER A 121 7.73 -11.98 9.73
N SER A 122 6.70 -11.21 9.38
CA SER A 122 5.56 -11.65 8.56
C SER A 122 5.72 -11.33 7.07
N GLN A 123 6.91 -10.98 6.59
CA GLN A 123 7.22 -10.70 5.17
C GLN A 123 6.48 -9.47 4.60
N LEU A 124 6.33 -8.41 5.40
CA LEU A 124 5.76 -7.15 4.90
C LEU A 124 6.67 -6.44 3.88
N LEU A 125 8.00 -6.48 4.07
CA LEU A 125 8.94 -5.69 3.26
C LEU A 125 8.88 -6.00 1.76
N PRO A 126 8.88 -7.26 1.30
CA PRO A 126 8.72 -7.57 -0.12
C PRO A 126 7.43 -6.99 -0.72
N ILE A 127 6.33 -7.01 0.03
CA ILE A 127 5.05 -6.44 -0.42
C ILE A 127 5.17 -4.92 -0.58
N LEU A 128 5.83 -4.23 0.35
CA LEU A 128 6.02 -2.77 0.25
C LEU A 128 6.91 -2.40 -0.95
N VAL A 129 7.95 -3.17 -1.23
CA VAL A 129 8.83 -2.98 -2.39
C VAL A 129 8.05 -3.17 -3.69
N ASP A 130 7.26 -4.24 -3.79
CA ASP A 130 6.41 -4.53 -4.94
C ASP A 130 5.40 -3.40 -5.22
N LEU A 131 4.74 -2.90 -4.16
CA LEU A 131 3.77 -1.82 -4.27
C LEU A 131 4.44 -0.48 -4.61
N ALA A 132 5.60 -0.19 -4.02
CA ALA A 132 6.37 1.00 -4.33
C ALA A 132 6.85 1.01 -5.79
N ALA A 133 7.18 -0.15 -6.35
CA ALA A 133 7.56 -0.27 -7.74
C ALA A 133 6.44 0.21 -8.67
N LEU A 134 5.16 0.05 -8.34
CA LEU A 134 4.03 0.44 -9.20
C LEU A 134 4.00 1.93 -9.58
N ALA A 135 4.74 2.79 -8.88
CA ALA A 135 4.87 4.20 -9.25
C ALA A 135 5.36 4.40 -10.70
N HIS A 136 6.10 3.44 -11.28
CA HIS A 136 6.52 3.50 -12.68
C HIS A 136 5.36 3.43 -13.68
N LEU A 137 4.22 2.86 -13.28
CA LEU A 137 3.00 2.78 -14.09
C LEU A 137 2.16 4.07 -14.01
N HIS A 138 2.53 5.03 -13.17
CA HIS A 138 1.78 6.28 -13.06
C HIS A 138 2.04 7.18 -14.27
N VAL A 139 1.06 7.25 -15.17
CA VAL A 139 1.15 7.98 -16.45
C VAL A 139 1.09 9.51 -16.29
N GLN A 140 0.80 10.03 -15.09
CA GLN A 140 0.90 11.46 -14.78
C GLN A 140 2.28 11.84 -14.20
N ARG A 141 3.37 11.53 -14.90
CA ARG A 141 4.57 12.36 -14.72
C ARG A 141 4.22 13.77 -15.19
N ALA A 142 4.50 14.77 -14.37
CA ALA A 142 4.15 16.16 -14.63
C ALA A 142 4.47 16.54 -16.09
N LYS A 143 3.44 16.94 -16.85
CA LYS A 143 3.64 17.77 -18.02
C LYS A 143 4.29 19.04 -17.49
N ILE A 144 5.58 19.25 -17.76
CA ILE A 144 6.17 20.57 -17.58
C ILE A 144 5.52 21.46 -18.64
N GLN A 145 4.34 21.99 -18.35
CA GLN A 145 3.80 23.11 -19.09
C GLN A 145 4.69 24.30 -18.76
N ASN A 146 5.66 24.56 -19.62
CA ASN A 146 6.41 25.82 -19.70
C ASN A 146 5.46 26.95 -20.13
N GLN A 147 4.44 27.25 -19.33
CA GLN A 147 3.53 28.37 -19.54
C GLN A 147 3.47 29.24 -18.28
N MET A 148 4.50 30.08 -18.17
CA MET A 148 4.42 31.51 -17.90
C MET A 148 3.55 31.98 -16.70
N GLY A 149 4.21 32.25 -15.59
CA GLY A 149 3.71 33.12 -14.52
C GLY A 149 4.88 33.68 -13.72
N ARG A 150 5.24 34.93 -13.99
CA ARG A 150 6.31 35.65 -13.28
C ARG A 150 6.03 35.65 -11.77
N THR A 151 7.11 35.66 -10.98
CA THR A 151 7.17 36.00 -9.54
C THR A 151 7.00 34.85 -8.53
N PHE A 152 8.00 33.97 -8.40
CA PHE A 152 8.62 33.74 -7.08
C PHE A 152 10.01 33.12 -7.28
N ARG A 153 11.02 33.78 -6.72
CA ARG A 153 12.44 33.46 -6.86
C ARG A 153 12.83 32.38 -5.85
N GLN A 154 13.73 31.52 -6.32
CA GLN A 154 14.84 30.90 -5.59
C GLN A 154 14.57 29.59 -4.83
N CYS A 155 15.36 28.58 -5.22
CA CYS A 155 15.67 27.31 -4.53
C CYS A 155 14.68 26.15 -4.72
N VAL A 156 14.61 25.54 -5.93
CA VAL A 156 14.91 24.11 -6.24
C VAL A 156 14.93 23.95 -7.78
N SER A 157 15.80 24.68 -8.49
CA SER A 157 15.77 24.70 -9.97
C SER A 157 17.14 24.61 -10.63
N LYS A 158 18.06 23.77 -10.12
CA LYS A 158 19.41 23.66 -10.72
C LYS A 158 19.88 22.26 -11.11
N SER A 159 19.00 21.26 -11.22
CA SER A 159 19.45 19.92 -11.70
C SER A 159 18.50 19.15 -12.62
N PHE A 160 17.34 19.68 -13.02
CA PHE A 160 16.39 18.95 -13.91
C PHE A 160 16.10 19.65 -15.24
N GLN A 161 17.07 20.37 -15.79
CA GLN A 161 16.96 20.93 -17.14
C GLN A 161 18.20 20.56 -17.94
N THR A 162 18.10 19.51 -18.76
CA THR A 162 18.58 19.43 -20.16
C THR A 162 18.26 18.04 -20.70
N ASN A 163 17.60 17.97 -21.86
CA ASN A 163 17.12 16.79 -22.62
C ASN A 163 15.69 16.31 -22.34
N VAL A 164 14.69 17.15 -22.58
CA VAL A 164 13.30 16.70 -22.72
C VAL A 164 13.08 16.31 -24.19
N ILE A 165 12.95 15.01 -24.47
CA ILE A 165 12.40 14.52 -25.74
C ILE A 165 10.88 14.59 -25.59
N GLU A 166 10.22 15.49 -26.33
CA GLU A 166 8.77 15.59 -26.33
C GLU A 166 8.17 14.34 -26.99
N ALA A 167 7.46 13.52 -26.21
CA ALA A 167 6.66 12.43 -26.74
C ALA A 167 5.31 12.97 -27.21
N SER A 168 4.95 12.73 -28.48
CA SER A 168 3.65 13.11 -29.02
C SER A 168 2.50 12.31 -28.38
N SER A 169 1.26 12.80 -28.49
CA SER A 169 0.06 12.14 -27.95
C SER A 169 -0.16 10.72 -28.47
N GLU A 170 0.36 10.41 -29.65
CA GLU A 170 0.37 9.06 -30.24
C GLU A 170 1.39 8.16 -29.52
N GLN A 171 2.58 8.67 -29.20
CA GLN A 171 3.59 7.98 -28.40
C GLN A 171 3.17 7.76 -26.94
N MET A 172 2.22 8.55 -26.42
CA MET A 172 1.62 8.31 -25.09
C MET A 172 0.68 7.09 -25.07
N SER A 173 0.08 6.74 -26.21
CA SER A 173 -0.70 5.50 -26.37
C SER A 173 0.20 4.29 -26.71
N GLU A 174 1.33 4.54 -27.38
CA GLU A 174 2.37 3.56 -27.71
C GLU A 174 3.44 3.41 -26.62
N GLY A 175 3.31 4.09 -25.48
CA GLY A 175 4.30 4.09 -24.38
C GLY A 175 4.46 2.74 -23.66
N SER A 176 3.71 1.71 -24.06
CA SER A 176 3.93 0.34 -23.61
C SER A 176 4.67 -0.43 -24.68
N SER A 177 6.01 -0.37 -24.61
CA SER A 177 6.91 -1.27 -25.31
C SER A 177 6.37 -2.70 -25.25
N ALA A 178 6.27 -3.36 -26.40
CA ALA A 178 5.91 -4.77 -26.43
C ALA A 178 7.09 -5.57 -25.87
N GLU A 179 6.98 -5.96 -24.60
CA GLU A 179 8.06 -6.59 -23.84
C GLU A 179 7.65 -7.93 -23.22
N TRP A 180 6.34 -8.19 -23.13
CA TRP A 180 5.80 -9.36 -22.43
C TRP A 180 5.53 -10.53 -23.37
N TYR A 181 5.94 -11.71 -22.93
CA TYR A 181 5.62 -12.98 -23.54
C TYR A 181 4.82 -13.83 -22.56
N TYR A 182 3.93 -14.68 -23.06
CA TYR A 182 3.26 -15.69 -22.26
C TYR A 182 3.30 -17.06 -22.96
N ALA A 183 3.20 -18.12 -22.16
CA ALA A 183 3.14 -19.49 -22.66
C ALA A 183 1.72 -20.07 -22.53
N THR A 184 1.22 -20.71 -23.60
CA THR A 184 -0.10 -21.37 -23.65
C THR A 184 -0.10 -22.79 -23.08
N SER A 185 1.06 -23.44 -22.98
CA SER A 185 1.21 -24.81 -22.48
C SER A 185 2.28 -24.88 -21.39
N ASP A 186 2.07 -25.73 -20.39
CA ASP A 186 2.98 -25.95 -19.24
C ASP A 186 4.42 -26.31 -19.65
N ASN A 187 4.63 -26.81 -20.88
CA ASN A 187 5.95 -27.15 -21.39
C ASN A 187 6.75 -25.96 -21.94
N ASN A 188 6.23 -24.72 -21.88
CA ASN A 188 6.90 -23.48 -22.36
C ASN A 188 7.40 -23.55 -23.82
N LYS A 189 6.91 -24.49 -24.63
CA LYS A 189 7.38 -24.70 -26.01
C LYS A 189 6.79 -23.69 -27.00
N GLU A 190 5.61 -23.15 -26.70
CA GLU A 190 4.95 -22.13 -27.50
C GLU A 190 4.94 -20.80 -26.73
N ARG A 191 5.90 -19.94 -27.11
CA ARG A 191 6.00 -18.56 -26.64
C ARG A 191 5.16 -17.68 -27.57
N LEU A 192 4.22 -16.94 -27.00
CA LEU A 192 3.44 -15.93 -27.72
C LEU A 192 3.92 -14.54 -27.28
N GLY A 193 4.12 -13.64 -28.25
CA GLY A 193 4.53 -12.25 -28.01
C GLY A 193 5.66 -11.80 -28.96
N PRO A 194 6.18 -10.57 -28.78
CA PRO A 194 5.96 -9.71 -27.63
C PRO A 194 4.61 -8.98 -27.64
N PHE A 195 4.07 -8.72 -26.45
CA PHE A 195 2.85 -7.95 -26.22
C PHE A 195 3.13 -6.78 -25.26
N SER A 196 2.36 -5.71 -25.41
CA SER A 196 2.36 -4.59 -24.48
C SER A 196 1.64 -4.96 -23.17
N PHE A 197 1.90 -4.21 -22.11
CA PHE A 197 1.22 -4.36 -20.83
C PHE A 197 -0.31 -4.22 -20.98
N GLU A 198 -0.76 -3.25 -21.78
CA GLU A 198 -2.19 -3.05 -22.06
C GLU A 198 -2.81 -4.27 -22.77
N LYS A 199 -2.12 -4.87 -23.75
CA LYS A 199 -2.59 -6.09 -24.42
C LYS A 199 -2.69 -7.28 -23.47
N MET A 200 -1.71 -7.43 -22.57
CA MET A 200 -1.76 -8.48 -21.54
C MET A 200 -2.97 -8.29 -20.61
N LYS A 201 -3.31 -7.04 -20.27
CA LYS A 201 -4.50 -6.72 -19.48
C LYS A 201 -5.80 -7.08 -20.20
N THR A 202 -5.91 -6.82 -21.51
CA THR A 202 -7.06 -7.26 -22.31
C THR A 202 -7.16 -8.77 -22.38
N PHE A 203 -6.06 -9.49 -22.60
CA PHE A 203 -6.05 -10.95 -22.60
C PHE A 203 -6.51 -11.54 -21.26
N TYR A 204 -6.18 -10.91 -20.14
CA TYR A 204 -6.68 -11.34 -18.83
C TYR A 204 -8.19 -11.09 -18.69
N ALA A 205 -8.67 -9.91 -19.13
CA ALA A 205 -10.09 -9.58 -19.12
C ALA A 205 -10.93 -10.52 -20.00
N GLU A 206 -10.38 -10.93 -21.15
CA GLU A 206 -10.96 -11.91 -22.08
C GLU A 206 -10.83 -13.36 -21.60
N LYS A 207 -10.15 -13.60 -20.47
CA LYS A 207 -9.85 -14.94 -19.92
C LYS A 207 -9.01 -15.82 -20.86
N THR A 208 -8.18 -15.19 -21.68
CA THR A 208 -7.16 -15.86 -22.50
C THR A 208 -5.95 -16.27 -21.66
N ILE A 209 -5.61 -15.47 -20.64
CA ILE A 209 -4.56 -15.74 -19.65
C ILE A 209 -5.13 -15.68 -18.23
N PHE A 210 -4.53 -16.42 -17.30
CA PHE A 210 -4.97 -16.56 -15.90
C PHE A 210 -3.83 -16.27 -14.92
N GLU A 211 -4.11 -16.24 -13.61
CA GLU A 211 -3.09 -15.93 -12.59
C GLU A 211 -1.88 -16.87 -12.59
N LYS A 212 -2.07 -18.11 -13.07
CA LYS A 212 -1.04 -19.15 -13.15
C LYS A 212 -0.30 -19.17 -14.49
N THR A 213 -0.77 -18.42 -15.49
CA THR A 213 -0.15 -18.38 -16.81
C THR A 213 1.29 -17.89 -16.68
N ALA A 214 2.24 -18.64 -17.24
CA ALA A 214 3.65 -18.30 -17.21
C ALA A 214 3.92 -17.12 -18.16
N VAL A 215 4.52 -16.06 -17.63
CA VAL A 215 4.90 -14.85 -18.34
C VAL A 215 6.40 -14.59 -18.21
N TRP A 216 6.97 -13.94 -19.20
CA TRP A 216 8.39 -13.55 -19.21
C TRP A 216 8.57 -12.23 -19.96
N ALA A 217 9.55 -11.46 -19.55
CA ALA A 217 10.00 -10.24 -20.22
C ALA A 217 11.53 -10.15 -20.11
N ALA A 218 12.16 -9.41 -21.01
CA ALA A 218 13.59 -9.18 -20.97
C ALA A 218 13.97 -8.53 -19.62
N GLY A 219 14.92 -9.15 -18.90
CA GLY A 219 15.30 -8.75 -17.54
C GLY A 219 14.80 -9.69 -16.44
N LEU A 220 13.81 -10.56 -16.72
CA LEU A 220 13.44 -11.65 -15.82
C LEU A 220 14.37 -12.85 -16.02
N GLU A 221 14.86 -13.42 -14.93
CA GLU A 221 15.76 -14.59 -14.97
C GLU A 221 15.07 -15.85 -15.51
N LYS A 222 13.77 -15.99 -15.23
CA LYS A 222 12.97 -17.16 -15.61
C LYS A 222 11.51 -16.78 -15.84
N TRP A 223 10.77 -17.69 -16.47
CA TRP A 223 9.32 -17.59 -16.57
C TRP A 223 8.69 -17.62 -15.19
N GLU A 224 7.82 -16.66 -14.91
CA GLU A 224 7.11 -16.55 -13.65
C GLU A 224 5.59 -16.58 -13.89
N PRO A 225 4.79 -17.12 -12.97
CA PRO A 225 3.34 -16.97 -13.02
C PRO A 225 2.95 -15.49 -13.03
N LEU A 226 1.90 -15.15 -13.77
CA LEU A 226 1.36 -13.80 -13.88
C LEU A 226 1.04 -13.18 -12.50
N SER A 227 0.56 -14.00 -11.55
CA SER A 227 0.33 -13.59 -10.15
C SER A 227 1.56 -13.33 -9.30
N LYS A 228 2.76 -13.71 -9.75
CA LYS A 228 4.01 -13.41 -9.04
C LYS A 228 4.70 -12.16 -9.52
N VAL A 229 4.39 -11.68 -10.72
CA VAL A 229 4.97 -10.45 -11.25
C VAL A 229 4.25 -9.25 -10.63
N PRO A 230 4.93 -8.35 -9.88
CA PRO A 230 4.27 -7.31 -9.08
C PRO A 230 3.30 -6.42 -9.86
N GLN A 231 3.70 -5.96 -11.04
CA GLN A 231 2.86 -5.10 -11.88
C GLN A 231 1.54 -5.78 -12.26
N PHE A 232 1.54 -7.07 -12.60
CA PHE A 232 0.32 -7.79 -12.92
C PHE A 232 -0.46 -8.18 -11.67
N ARG A 233 0.23 -8.68 -10.63
CA ARG A 233 -0.37 -9.07 -9.35
C ARG A 233 -1.20 -7.95 -8.72
N TRP A 234 -0.71 -6.72 -8.77
CA TRP A 234 -1.32 -5.59 -8.07
C TRP A 234 -2.22 -4.70 -8.93
N THR A 235 -2.31 -4.95 -10.24
CA THR A 235 -3.12 -4.12 -11.14
C THR A 235 -4.03 -4.91 -12.10
N VAL A 236 -3.68 -6.16 -12.45
CA VAL A 236 -4.41 -7.00 -13.40
C VAL A 236 -5.09 -8.18 -12.72
N CYS A 237 -4.39 -8.89 -11.82
CA CYS A 237 -4.94 -9.97 -11.00
C CYS A 237 -5.87 -9.46 -9.88
N LEU A 238 -6.75 -8.52 -10.22
CA LEU A 238 -7.77 -8.03 -9.33
C LEU A 238 -8.98 -8.98 -9.41
N GLY A 239 -9.63 -9.19 -8.27
CA GLY A 239 -10.78 -10.09 -8.17
C GLY A 239 -11.95 -9.59 -9.02
N GLN A 240 -12.89 -10.48 -9.34
CA GLN A 240 -14.05 -10.16 -10.21
C GLN A 240 -14.97 -9.06 -9.66
N GLN A 241 -14.82 -8.69 -8.38
CA GLN A 241 -15.60 -7.64 -7.71
C GLN A 241 -14.68 -6.53 -7.22
N GLN A 242 -14.16 -5.73 -8.16
CA GLN A 242 -13.50 -4.47 -7.82
C GLN A 242 -14.57 -3.47 -7.36
N THR A 243 -14.90 -3.52 -6.07
CA THR A 243 -15.82 -2.61 -5.39
C THR A 243 -15.03 -1.55 -4.64
N GLY A 244 -15.47 -0.29 -4.71
CA GLY A 244 -14.84 0.84 -4.05
C GLY A 244 -13.72 1.50 -4.86
N VAL A 245 -13.36 2.72 -4.46
CA VAL A 245 -12.31 3.52 -5.09
C VAL A 245 -11.02 3.35 -4.29
N PRO A 246 -9.87 3.06 -4.95
CA PRO A 246 -8.56 3.11 -4.31
C PRO A 246 -8.33 4.43 -3.57
N LEU A 247 -7.66 4.40 -2.42
CA LEU A 247 -7.36 5.62 -1.67
C LEU A 247 -6.25 6.43 -2.30
N TYR A 248 -5.34 5.75 -3.00
CA TYR A 248 -4.09 6.34 -3.47
C TYR A 248 -3.93 6.12 -4.98
N ASN A 249 -3.39 7.12 -5.66
CA ASN A 249 -2.70 6.86 -6.92
C ASN A 249 -1.37 6.12 -6.66
N PHE A 250 -0.72 5.58 -7.69
CA PHE A 250 0.50 4.78 -7.51
C PHE A 250 1.68 5.58 -6.95
N THR A 251 1.76 6.90 -7.21
CA THR A 251 2.82 7.74 -6.64
C THR A 251 2.59 7.96 -5.15
N GLU A 252 1.36 8.28 -4.73
CA GLU A 252 0.99 8.42 -3.32
C GLU A 252 1.21 7.10 -2.55
N LEU A 253 0.80 5.97 -3.14
CA LEU A 253 1.01 4.65 -2.55
C LEU A 253 2.51 4.34 -2.38
N CYS A 254 3.33 4.69 -3.37
CA CYS A 254 4.77 4.55 -3.30
C CYS A 254 5.36 5.38 -2.18
N SER A 255 5.02 6.67 -2.08
CA SER A 255 5.45 7.54 -0.98
C SER A 255 5.10 6.94 0.37
N LEU A 256 3.86 6.47 0.55
CA LEU A 256 3.44 5.85 1.81
C LEU A 256 4.21 4.56 2.12
N CYS A 257 4.49 3.71 1.12
CA CYS A 257 5.29 2.50 1.30
C CYS A 257 6.73 2.83 1.71
N LEU A 258 7.34 3.86 1.10
CA LEU A 258 8.67 4.33 1.47
C LEU A 258 8.69 4.88 2.90
N ASP A 259 7.71 5.70 3.28
CA ASP A 259 7.58 6.25 4.63
C ASP A 259 7.45 5.14 5.69
N ILE A 260 6.68 4.09 5.39
CA ILE A 260 6.59 2.90 6.23
C ILE A 260 7.97 2.26 6.41
N MET A 261 8.70 1.99 5.32
CA MET A 261 10.02 1.37 5.38
C MET A 261 11.05 2.22 6.13
N ILE A 262 11.00 3.56 5.97
CA ILE A 262 11.83 4.51 6.70
C ILE A 262 11.53 4.41 8.21
N GLN A 263 10.25 4.51 8.60
CA GLN A 263 9.83 4.40 9.99
C GLN A 263 10.29 3.07 10.63
N MET A 264 10.18 1.97 9.89
CA MET A 264 10.67 0.66 10.35
C MET A 264 12.18 0.67 10.56
N CYS A 265 12.95 1.32 9.67
CA CYS A 265 14.40 1.43 9.79
C CYS A 265 14.85 2.30 10.98
N GLU A 266 14.08 3.32 11.35
CA GLU A 266 14.38 4.19 12.50
C GLU A 266 14.36 3.43 13.83
N PHE A 267 13.46 2.45 13.99
CA PHE A 267 13.41 1.61 15.19
C PHE A 267 14.59 0.64 15.33
N PHE A 268 15.29 0.36 14.23
CA PHE A 268 16.42 -0.57 14.17
C PHE A 268 17.61 0.06 13.43
N PRO A 269 18.30 1.02 14.06
CA PRO A 269 19.43 1.70 13.45
C PRO A 269 20.61 0.74 13.25
N SER A 270 21.47 1.04 12.26
CA SER A 270 22.67 0.22 11.98
C SER A 270 23.86 0.61 12.86
N ARG A 271 23.74 1.73 13.57
CA ARG A 271 24.75 2.28 14.45
C ARG A 271 24.11 2.65 15.76
N ASP A 272 24.83 2.44 16.86
CA ASP A 272 24.40 2.86 18.19
C ASP A 272 24.73 4.34 18.45
N GLU A 273 24.42 4.81 19.66
CA GLU A 273 24.68 6.19 20.12
C GLU A 273 26.18 6.56 20.07
N ASN A 274 27.06 5.57 20.16
CA ASN A 274 28.51 5.73 20.09
C ASN A 274 29.05 5.58 18.65
N ASN A 275 28.18 5.62 17.64
CA ASN A 275 28.51 5.44 16.23
C ASN A 275 29.11 4.06 15.89
N SER A 276 29.00 3.07 16.79
CA SER A 276 29.50 1.71 16.59
C SER A 276 28.51 0.89 15.76
N VAL A 277 29.02 0.02 14.88
CA VAL A 277 28.18 -0.77 13.97
C VAL A 277 27.44 -1.87 14.74
N VAL A 278 26.11 -1.86 14.68
CA VAL A 278 25.26 -2.87 15.31
C VAL A 278 25.32 -4.17 14.49
N ARG A 279 25.71 -5.27 15.17
CA ARG A 279 25.78 -6.62 14.59
C ARG A 279 24.96 -7.61 15.43
N PRO A 280 24.22 -8.54 14.81
CA PRO A 280 24.02 -8.68 13.36
C PRO A 280 23.23 -7.49 12.77
N MET A 281 23.40 -7.23 11.46
CA MET A 281 22.68 -6.13 10.78
C MET A 281 21.17 -6.29 11.00
N PRO A 282 20.43 -5.21 11.29
CA PRO A 282 18.97 -5.27 11.46
C PRO A 282 18.27 -5.96 10.31
N GLN A 283 17.30 -6.82 10.63
CA GLN A 283 16.58 -7.63 9.65
C GLN A 283 15.92 -6.78 8.56
N VAL A 284 15.31 -5.64 8.93
CA VAL A 284 14.72 -4.70 7.97
C VAL A 284 15.72 -4.23 6.91
N LYS A 285 16.98 -3.99 7.30
CA LYS A 285 18.02 -3.52 6.37
C LYS A 285 18.62 -4.65 5.55
N LYS A 286 18.71 -5.85 6.12
CA LYS A 286 19.10 -7.07 5.38
C LYS A 286 18.13 -7.31 4.24
N SER A 287 16.83 -7.37 4.54
CA SER A 287 15.79 -7.62 3.55
C SER A 287 15.64 -6.55 2.46
N LEU A 288 16.17 -5.34 2.67
CA LEU A 288 16.16 -4.27 1.66
C LEU A 288 17.46 -4.20 0.84
N THR A 289 18.52 -4.88 1.27
CA THR A 289 19.83 -4.88 0.59
C THR A 289 20.05 -6.16 -0.22
N GLU A 290 19.38 -7.26 0.18
CA GLU A 290 19.32 -8.54 -0.53
C GLU A 290 18.27 -8.49 -1.65
#